data_AF-A0A6B3INF3-F1
#
_entry.id   AF-A0A6B3INF3-F1
#
_cell.length_a   1.000
_cell.length_b   1.000
_cell.length_c   1.000
_cell.angle_alpha   90.00
_cell.angle_beta   90.00
_cell.angle_gamma   90.00
#
_symmetry.space_group_name_H-M   'P 1'
#
loop_
_entity.id
_entity.type
_entity.pdbx_description
1 polymer ?
#
loop_
_entity_poly.entity_id
_entity_poly.type
_entity_poly.pdbx_seq_one_letter_code
_entity_poly.pdbx_strand_id
1 'polypeptide(L)'
;RLDALGNVEDHWYTLVNPERDPGPVWIHGLTSDVLEGAPLFPEVAAELSARLADRVLVAHNAAFDWSMIAREYARASVIAPVEQRLCTIALAKELRLPLPN
;
A
#
# COMPACT_ATOMS: atom_id res chain seq x y z
N ARG A 1 -2.90 -5.49 9.42
CA ARG A 1 -4.36 -5.68 9.55
C ARG A 1 -4.80 -5.18 10.91
N LEU A 2 -5.94 -4.50 10.95
CA LEU A 2 -6.54 -4.02 12.19
C LEU A 2 -7.92 -4.67 12.38
N ASP A 3 -8.33 -4.84 13.64
CA ASP A 3 -9.71 -5.17 13.99
C ASP A 3 -10.62 -3.92 13.89
N ALA A 4 -11.91 -4.08 14.23
CA ALA A 4 -12.89 -2.98 14.19
C ALA A 4 -12.66 -1.88 15.25
N LEU A 5 -11.85 -2.15 16.28
CA LEU A 5 -11.47 -1.18 17.31
C LEU A 5 -10.15 -0.47 17.00
N GLY A 6 -9.49 -0.86 15.90
CA GLY A 6 -8.18 -0.33 15.50
C GLY A 6 -7.00 -1.03 16.16
N ASN A 7 -7.22 -2.15 16.87
CA ASN A 7 -6.11 -2.93 17.40
C ASN A 7 -5.41 -3.68 16.27
N VAL A 8 -4.10 -3.81 16.38
CA VAL A 8 -3.29 -4.58 15.43
C VAL A 8 -3.53 -6.06 15.62
N GLU A 9 -3.93 -6.75 14.55
CA GLU A 9 -4.02 -8.21 14.52
C GLU A 9 -2.85 -8.89 13.79
N ASP A 10 -2.28 -8.20 12.80
CA ASP A 10 -1.27 -8.77 11.91
C ASP A 10 -0.46 -7.70 11.18
N HIS A 11 0.74 -8.04 10.75
CA HIS A 11 1.60 -7.22 9.91
C HIS A 11 2.19 -8.04 8.77
N TRP A 12 2.29 -7.42 7.61
CA TRP A 12 2.93 -8.01 6.44
C TRP A 12 3.76 -6.96 5.73
N TYR A 13 4.92 -7.38 5.26
CA TYR A 13 5.89 -6.54 4.58
C TYR A 13 6.65 -7.37 3.55
N THR A 14 6.88 -6.79 2.39
CA THR A 14 7.77 -7.33 1.36
C THR A 14 8.43 -6.18 0.63
N LEU A 15 9.66 -6.41 0.18
CA LEU A 15 10.23 -5.63 -0.91
C LEU A 15 9.57 -6.05 -2.22
N VAL A 16 9.59 -5.15 -3.21
CA VAL A 16 9.15 -5.46 -4.57
C VAL A 16 10.21 -4.93 -5.52
N ASN A 17 10.72 -5.80 -6.40
CA ASN A 17 11.65 -5.39 -7.43
C ASN A 17 10.88 -4.62 -8.52
N PRO A 18 11.21 -3.33 -8.79
CA PRO A 18 10.52 -2.53 -9.78
C PRO A 18 11.04 -2.73 -11.21
N GLU A 19 12.05 -3.59 -11.41
CA GLU A 19 12.74 -3.87 -12.69
C GLU A 19 13.29 -2.62 -13.37
N ARG A 20 13.61 -1.59 -12.58
CA ARG A 20 14.15 -0.30 -13.03
C ARG A 20 14.81 0.42 -11.85
N ASP A 21 15.36 1.60 -12.13
CA ASP A 21 15.86 2.49 -11.08
C ASP A 21 14.78 2.77 -10.02
N PRO A 22 15.03 2.48 -8.72
CA PRO A 22 14.06 2.71 -7.66
C PRO A 22 13.82 4.21 -7.37
N GLY A 23 14.65 5.09 -7.95
CA GLY A 23 14.51 6.53 -7.83
C GLY A 23 15.21 7.06 -6.59
N PRO A 24 14.58 7.94 -5.77
CA PRO A 24 15.23 8.63 -4.66
C PRO A 24 15.72 7.75 -3.50
N VAL A 25 16.76 6.96 -3.70
CA VAL A 25 17.34 6.06 -2.69
C VAL A 25 17.68 6.77 -1.38
N TRP A 26 18.09 8.04 -1.43
CA TRP A 26 18.38 8.84 -0.23
C TRP A 26 17.16 9.12 0.65
N ILE A 27 15.94 8.92 0.15
CA ILE A 27 14.68 9.07 0.90
C ILE A 27 14.30 7.76 1.59
N HIS A 28 14.32 6.64 0.85
CA HIS A 28 13.76 5.36 1.31
C HIS A 28 14.78 4.26 1.61
N GLY A 29 16.05 4.44 1.22
CA GLY A 29 17.13 3.48 1.45
C GLY A 29 17.15 2.24 0.54
N LEU A 30 16.07 1.99 -0.21
CA LEU A 30 15.99 0.87 -1.18
C LEU A 30 16.92 1.07 -2.40
N THR A 31 18.09 0.44 -2.38
CA THR A 31 19.05 0.41 -3.51
C THR A 31 18.65 -0.66 -4.53
N SER A 32 19.15 -0.54 -5.76
CA SER A 32 18.97 -1.56 -6.80
C SER A 32 19.48 -2.93 -6.32
N ASP A 33 20.65 -3.00 -5.67
CA ASP A 33 21.23 -4.24 -5.16
C ASP A 33 20.33 -4.93 -4.12
N VAL A 34 19.65 -4.15 -3.26
CA VAL A 34 18.70 -4.68 -2.26
C VAL A 34 17.43 -5.20 -2.93
N LEU A 35 17.03 -4.60 -4.06
CA LEU A 35 15.79 -4.93 -4.75
C LEU A 35 15.96 -6.00 -5.84
N GLU A 36 17.17 -6.26 -6.33
CA GLU A 36 17.41 -7.20 -7.44
C GLU A 36 16.87 -8.61 -7.14
N GLY A 37 17.03 -9.08 -5.90
CA GLY A 37 16.51 -10.38 -5.45
C GLY A 37 15.11 -10.35 -4.83
N ALA A 38 14.46 -9.18 -4.77
CA ALA A 38 13.10 -9.07 -4.25
C ALA A 38 12.09 -9.62 -5.27
N PRO A 39 10.92 -10.12 -4.82
CA PRO A 39 9.90 -10.61 -5.74
C PRO A 39 9.36 -9.47 -6.61
N LEU A 40 8.92 -9.81 -7.82
CA LEU A 40 8.14 -8.94 -8.67
C LEU A 40 6.71 -8.79 -8.13
N PHE A 41 6.03 -7.72 -8.53
CA PHE A 41 4.66 -7.49 -8.09
C PHE A 41 3.70 -8.67 -8.39
N PRO A 42 3.71 -9.30 -9.59
CA PRO A 42 2.83 -10.44 -9.87
C PRO A 42 3.02 -11.63 -8.90
N GLU A 43 4.22 -11.81 -8.36
CA GLU A 43 4.54 -12.91 -7.43
C GLU A 43 3.91 -12.68 -6.05
N VAL A 44 3.72 -11.42 -5.65
CA VAL A 44 3.08 -11.05 -4.37
C VAL A 44 1.61 -10.64 -4.50
N ALA A 45 1.13 -10.44 -5.73
CA ALA A 45 -0.22 -9.92 -6.00
C ALA A 45 -1.32 -10.82 -5.42
N ALA A 46 -1.16 -12.14 -5.45
CA ALA A 46 -2.15 -13.07 -4.91
C ALA A 46 -2.27 -12.96 -3.38
N GLU A 47 -1.14 -12.92 -2.66
CA GLU A 47 -1.14 -12.75 -1.21
C GLU A 47 -1.70 -11.38 -0.81
N LEU A 48 -1.24 -10.31 -1.47
CA LEU A 48 -1.74 -8.96 -1.23
C LEU A 48 -3.26 -8.89 -1.48
N SER A 49 -3.75 -9.55 -2.53
CA SER A 49 -5.20 -9.60 -2.84
C SER A 49 -5.99 -10.28 -1.72
N ALA A 50 -5.54 -11.43 -1.23
CA ALA A 50 -6.18 -12.12 -0.12
C ALA A 50 -6.22 -11.27 1.16
N ARG A 51 -5.20 -10.43 1.37
CA ARG A 51 -5.12 -9.51 2.52
C ARG A 51 -6.01 -8.29 2.38
N LEU A 52 -6.33 -7.87 1.15
CA LEU A 52 -7.13 -6.69 0.83
C LEU A 52 -8.62 -7.00 0.59
N ALA A 53 -8.96 -8.22 0.18
CA ALA A 53 -10.33 -8.63 -0.11
C ALA A 53 -11.27 -8.43 1.10
N ASP A 54 -12.49 -8.00 0.81
CA ASP A 54 -13.58 -7.75 1.78
C ASP A 54 -13.19 -6.78 2.93
N ARG A 55 -12.28 -5.85 2.65
CA ARG A 55 -11.75 -4.90 3.63
C ARG A 55 -11.73 -3.47 3.11
N VAL A 56 -11.60 -2.54 4.05
CA VAL A 56 -11.34 -1.13 3.77
C VAL A 56 -9.83 -0.90 3.76
N LEU A 57 -9.31 -0.43 2.63
CA LEU A 57 -7.92 0.04 2.56
C LEU A 57 -7.82 1.42 3.23
N VAL A 58 -7.09 1.51 4.34
CA VAL A 58 -6.90 2.74 5.11
C VAL A 58 -5.48 3.24 4.92
N ALA A 59 -5.30 4.52 4.57
CA ALA A 59 -3.97 5.13 4.43
C ALA A 59 -3.96 6.65 4.69
N HIS A 60 -2.78 7.18 5.05
CA HIS A 60 -2.55 8.61 5.28
C HIS A 60 -2.17 9.28 3.95
N ASN A 61 -3.18 9.79 3.24
CA ASN A 61 -3.15 10.13 1.80
C ASN A 61 -3.46 8.96 0.86
N ALA A 62 -4.56 8.23 1.13
CA ALA A 62 -4.93 7.02 0.38
C ALA A 62 -5.00 7.16 -1.14
N ALA A 63 -5.24 8.36 -1.69
CA ALA A 63 -5.21 8.58 -3.14
C ALA A 63 -3.82 8.32 -3.74
N PHE A 64 -2.76 8.73 -3.04
CA PHE A 64 -1.38 8.52 -3.44
C PHE A 64 -1.02 7.02 -3.41
N ASP A 65 -1.20 6.36 -2.28
CA ASP A 65 -0.91 4.93 -2.11
C ASP A 65 -1.68 4.08 -3.12
N TRP A 66 -2.98 4.36 -3.26
CA TRP A 66 -3.82 3.63 -4.20
C TRP A 66 -3.38 3.80 -5.65
N SER A 67 -2.91 4.99 -6.04
CA SER A 67 -2.46 5.22 -7.42
C SER A 67 -1.29 4.29 -7.81
N MET A 68 -0.41 3.98 -6.86
CA MET A 68 0.71 3.06 -7.06
C MET A 68 0.23 1.62 -7.09
N ILE A 69 -0.54 1.20 -6.08
CA ILE A 69 -1.07 -0.17 -5.97
C ILE A 69 -1.92 -0.54 -7.20
N ALA A 70 -2.88 0.33 -7.57
CA ALA A 70 -3.76 0.08 -8.71
C ALA A 70 -2.98 -0.02 -10.03
N ARG A 71 -1.90 0.76 -10.18
CA ARG A 71 -1.06 0.70 -11.38
C ARG A 71 -0.31 -0.62 -11.48
N GLU A 72 0.20 -1.15 -10.37
CA GLU A 72 0.88 -2.44 -10.37
C GLU A 72 -0.08 -3.61 -10.63
N TYR A 73 -1.29 -3.57 -10.05
CA TYR A 73 -2.36 -4.50 -10.41
C TYR A 73 -2.71 -4.45 -11.91
N ALA A 74 -2.85 -3.24 -12.47
CA ALA A 74 -3.12 -3.07 -13.90
C ALA A 74 -1.98 -3.61 -14.78
N ARG A 75 -0.71 -3.39 -14.39
CA ARG A 75 0.46 -3.97 -15.10
C ARG A 75 0.46 -5.49 -15.05
N ALA A 76 0.08 -6.08 -13.92
CA ALA A 76 -0.04 -7.51 -13.76
C ALA A 76 -1.28 -8.10 -14.46
N SER A 77 -2.15 -7.27 -15.06
CA SER A 77 -3.43 -7.68 -15.64
C SER A 77 -4.35 -8.40 -14.62
N VAL A 78 -4.29 -7.96 -13.36
CA VAL A 78 -5.10 -8.49 -12.24
C VAL A 78 -6.00 -7.38 -11.71
N ILE A 79 -7.24 -7.70 -11.36
CA ILE A 79 -8.15 -6.75 -10.72
C ILE A 79 -7.83 -6.70 -9.22
N ALA A 80 -7.52 -5.51 -8.71
CA ALA A 80 -7.33 -5.29 -7.29
C ALA A 80 -8.66 -5.47 -6.52
N PRO A 81 -8.71 -6.25 -5.42
CA PRO A 81 -9.96 -6.55 -4.70
C PRO A 81 -10.36 -5.46 -3.70
N VAL A 82 -10.01 -4.20 -3.97
CA VAL A 82 -10.26 -3.07 -3.06
C VAL A 82 -11.48 -2.30 -3.55
N GLU A 83 -12.60 -2.48 -2.87
CA GLU A 83 -13.84 -1.75 -3.17
C GLU A 83 -13.96 -0.45 -2.37
N GLN A 84 -13.40 -0.43 -1.16
CA GLN A 84 -13.53 0.68 -0.22
C GLN A 84 -12.16 1.19 0.23
N ARG A 85 -12.04 2.52 0.30
CA ARG A 85 -10.82 3.22 0.71
C ARG A 85 -11.17 4.32 1.70
N LEU A 86 -10.35 4.48 2.74
CA LEU A 86 -10.48 5.53 3.74
C LEU A 86 -9.16 6.31 3.82
N CYS A 87 -9.25 7.62 3.61
CA CYS A 87 -8.09 8.51 3.78
C CYS A 87 -8.14 9.12 5.18
N THR A 88 -7.13 8.88 6.01
CA THR A 88 -7.11 9.41 7.39
C THR A 88 -7.02 10.93 7.44
N ILE A 89 -6.42 11.57 6.42
CA ILE A 89 -6.40 13.05 6.30
C ILE A 89 -7.81 13.57 6.07
N ALA A 90 -8.56 12.95 5.15
CA ALA A 90 -9.93 13.34 4.85
C ALA A 90 -10.83 13.12 6.07
N LEU A 91 -10.71 11.96 6.71
CA LEU A 91 -11.45 11.62 7.93
C LEU A 91 -11.15 12.60 9.07
N ALA A 92 -9.88 12.93 9.32
CA ALA A 92 -9.51 13.86 10.38
C ALA A 92 -10.11 15.26 10.15
N LYS A 93 -10.15 15.73 8.89
CA LYS A 93 -10.82 16.98 8.51
C LYS A 93 -12.33 16.90 8.72
N GLU A 94 -12.95 15.80 8.32
CA GLU A 94 -14.39 15.56 8.48
C GLU A 94 -14.81 15.53 9.96
N LEU A 95 -14.04 14.83 10.80
CA LEU A 95 -14.23 14.76 12.24
C LEU A 95 -13.78 16.02 12.99
N ARG A 96 -13.16 16.99 12.30
CA ARG A 96 -12.61 18.23 12.86
C ARG A 96 -11.67 17.97 14.03
N LEU A 97 -10.80 16.96 13.89
CA LEU A 97 -9.79 16.66 14.90
C LEU A 97 -8.83 17.85 15.05
N PRO A 98 -8.29 18.11 16.25
CA PRO A 98 -7.29 19.14 16.46
C PRO A 98 -5.98 18.70 15.80
N LEU A 99 -5.82 19.04 14.52
CA LEU A 99 -4.59 18.79 13.77
C LEU A 99 -3.60 19.94 14.02
N PRO A 100 -2.32 19.64 14.31
CA PRO A 100 -1.28 20.66 14.25
C PRO A 100 -1.18 21.16 12.80
N ASN A 101 -1.07 22.48 12.63
CA ASN A 101 -0.77 23.11 11.33
C ASN A 101 0.63 22.74 10.85
#